data_AF-A0A7V3PTI3-F1
#
_entry.id   AF-A0A7V3PTI3-F1
#
_cell.length_a   1.000
_cell.length_b   1.000
_cell.length_c   1.000
_cell.angle_alpha   90.00
_cell.angle_beta   90.00
_cell.angle_gamma   90.00
#
_symmetry.space_group_name_H-M   'P 1'
#
loop_
_entity.id
_entity.type
_entity.pdbx_description
1 polymer ?
#
loop_
_entity_poly.entity_id
_entity_poly.type
_entity_poly.pdbx_seq_one_letter_code
_entity_poly.pdbx_strand_id
1 'polypeptide(L)'
;MNAQPSDRHLVWLSPRARIADSAILSPFVYIGPQVAIGEGCFIGPNVTILGKTLIGRNVRIGSGTVIGWQGFGYKKYAGTYRLLRHTGTIVIEDEVEIG
;
A
#
# COMPACT_ATOMS: atom_id res chain seq x y z
N MET A 1 18.64 -3.04 -7.27
CA MET A 1 19.58 -2.13 -6.59
C MET A 1 18.88 -1.72 -5.30
N ASN A 2 19.35 -2.17 -4.14
CA ASN A 2 18.65 -1.95 -2.87
C ASN A 2 19.04 -0.58 -2.31
N ALA A 3 18.11 0.39 -2.37
CA ALA A 3 18.29 1.70 -1.75
C ALA A 3 18.61 1.52 -0.25
N GLN A 4 19.78 1.99 0.17
CA GLN A 4 20.16 2.09 1.58
C GLN A 4 19.47 3.34 2.17
N PRO A 5 18.83 3.27 3.36
CA PRO A 5 18.12 4.42 3.91
C PRO A 5 19.11 5.42 4.51
N SER A 6 19.10 6.65 4.02
CA SER A 6 19.79 7.78 4.65
C SER A 6 18.94 8.35 5.81
N ASP A 7 19.59 8.81 6.89
CA ASP A 7 19.04 9.08 8.23
C ASP A 7 17.97 10.19 8.38
N ARG A 8 17.23 10.57 7.31
CA ARG A 8 16.04 11.46 7.38
C ARG A 8 14.93 11.06 6.41
N HIS A 9 14.66 9.78 6.25
CA HIS A 9 13.51 9.35 5.46
C HIS A 9 12.21 9.48 6.26
N LEU A 10 11.37 10.45 5.86
CA LEU A 10 10.00 10.58 6.35
C LEU A 10 9.08 9.46 5.81
N VAL A 11 9.58 8.58 4.95
CA VAL A 11 8.84 7.47 4.34
C VAL A 11 9.32 6.16 4.94
N TRP A 12 8.39 5.30 5.34
CA TRP A 12 8.71 3.93 5.74
C TRP A 12 8.55 2.96 4.58
N LEU A 13 9.64 2.33 4.18
CA LEU A 13 9.67 1.32 3.12
C LEU A 13 10.12 -0.02 3.67
N SER A 14 9.27 -1.05 3.54
CA SER A 14 9.70 -2.40 3.83
C SER A 14 10.82 -2.84 2.86
N PRO A 15 11.88 -3.53 3.33
CA PRO A 15 12.91 -4.10 2.45
C PRO A 15 12.40 -5.11 1.42
N ARG A 16 11.15 -5.57 1.55
CA ARG A 16 10.51 -6.52 0.63
C ARG A 16 9.55 -5.86 -0.36
N ALA A 17 9.26 -4.57 -0.18
CA ALA A 17 8.46 -3.82 -1.14
C ALA A 17 9.22 -3.68 -2.47
N ARG A 18 8.48 -3.63 -3.58
CA ARG A 18 9.04 -3.38 -4.91
C ARG A 18 8.45 -2.09 -5.46
N ILE A 19 9.30 -1.10 -5.68
CA ILE A 19 8.86 0.24 -6.07
C ILE A 19 9.72 0.66 -7.24
N ALA A 20 9.09 1.10 -8.33
CA ALA A 20 9.80 1.65 -9.46
C ALA A 20 10.54 2.93 -9.06
N ASP A 21 11.75 3.13 -9.60
CA ASP A 21 12.58 4.31 -9.28
C ASP A 21 11.91 5.64 -9.68
N SER A 22 10.98 5.60 -10.63
CA SER A 22 10.20 6.76 -11.09
C SER A 22 8.98 7.08 -10.23
N ALA A 23 8.63 6.24 -9.25
CA ALA A 23 7.50 6.49 -8.37
C ALA A 23 7.86 7.56 -7.32
N ILE A 24 6.96 8.51 -7.12
CA ILE A 24 7.12 9.60 -6.15
C ILE A 24 6.33 9.27 -4.90
N LEU A 25 7.02 9.18 -3.76
CA LEU A 25 6.42 8.95 -2.45
C LEU A 25 6.58 10.20 -1.59
N SER A 26 5.45 10.77 -1.19
CA SER A 26 5.41 11.95 -0.32
C SER A 26 5.77 11.60 1.14
N PRO A 27 6.05 12.59 2.00
CA PRO A 27 6.34 12.35 3.41
C PRO A 27 5.29 11.51 4.14
N PHE A 28 5.73 10.73 5.12
CA PHE A 28 4.92 9.88 6.00
C PHE A 28 4.15 8.75 5.30
N VAL A 29 4.52 8.43 4.06
CA VAL A 29 4.02 7.23 3.39
C VAL A 29 4.56 5.98 4.07
N TYR A 30 3.69 4.98 4.27
CA TYR A 30 4.05 3.66 4.76
C TYR A 30 3.79 2.61 3.68
N ILE A 31 4.83 1.85 3.30
CA ILE A 31 4.74 0.76 2.32
C ILE A 31 5.08 -0.59 2.96
N GLY A 32 4.11 -1.50 2.95
CA GLY A 32 4.22 -2.86 3.49
C GLY A 32 5.06 -3.83 2.64
N PRO A 33 5.41 -5.01 3.20
CA PRO A 33 6.35 -5.96 2.61
C PRO A 33 5.90 -6.68 1.34
N GLN A 34 4.61 -6.64 1.00
CA GLN A 34 4.03 -7.33 -0.16
C GLN A 34 3.38 -6.35 -1.15
N VAL A 35 3.84 -5.10 -1.12
CA VAL A 35 3.40 -4.04 -2.01
C VAL A 35 4.33 -3.94 -3.21
N ALA A 36 3.75 -3.85 -4.41
CA ALA A 36 4.43 -3.51 -5.65
C ALA A 36 3.82 -2.24 -6.25
N ILE A 37 4.65 -1.26 -6.62
CA ILE A 37 4.24 0.01 -7.23
C ILE A 37 4.95 0.19 -8.57
N GLY A 38 4.16 0.37 -9.63
CA GLY A 38 4.63 0.60 -10.98
C GLY A 38 5.19 2.01 -11.23
N GLU A 39 5.66 2.22 -12.44
CA GLU A 39 6.32 3.44 -12.89
C GLU A 39 5.37 4.65 -12.93
N GLY A 40 5.93 5.85 -12.70
CA GLY A 40 5.20 7.11 -12.86
C GLY A 40 4.10 7.36 -11.81
N CYS A 41 3.98 6.50 -10.80
CA CYS A 41 2.99 6.66 -9.74
C CYS A 41 3.32 7.83 -8.82
N PHE A 42 2.27 8.48 -8.31
CA PHE A 42 2.35 9.48 -7.26
C PHE A 42 1.56 9.03 -6.04
N ILE A 43 2.24 8.97 -4.89
CA ILE A 43 1.66 8.60 -3.60
C ILE A 43 1.68 9.82 -2.68
N GLY A 44 0.49 10.32 -2.35
CA GLY A 44 0.30 11.49 -1.48
C GLY A 44 0.78 11.27 -0.04
N PRO A 45 0.93 12.35 0.74
CA PRO A 45 1.44 12.26 2.11
C PRO A 45 0.50 11.47 3.02
N ASN A 46 1.08 10.82 4.04
CA ASN A 46 0.37 10.00 5.03
C ASN A 46 -0.42 8.80 4.46
N VAL A 47 -0.15 8.38 3.21
CA VAL A 47 -0.76 7.18 2.64
C VAL A 47 -0.17 5.93 3.27
N THR A 48 -1.03 4.95 3.57
CA THR A 48 -0.62 3.64 4.09
C THR A 48 -1.03 2.54 3.12
N ILE A 49 -0.06 1.79 2.59
CA ILE A 49 -0.30 0.69 1.65
C ILE A 49 0.21 -0.61 2.27
N LEU A 50 -0.71 -1.56 2.44
CA LEU A 50 -0.53 -2.81 3.16
C LEU A 50 -1.03 -4.00 2.32
N GLY A 51 -0.98 -5.20 2.90
CA GLY A 51 -1.49 -6.41 2.26
C GLY A 51 -0.69 -6.81 1.02
N LYS A 52 -1.28 -7.73 0.25
CA LYS A 52 -0.81 -8.10 -1.09
C LYS A 52 -1.38 -7.10 -2.07
N THR A 53 -0.68 -6.01 -2.31
CA THR A 53 -1.16 -4.90 -3.13
C THR A 53 -0.26 -4.71 -4.35
N LEU A 54 -0.86 -4.74 -5.52
CA LEU A 54 -0.21 -4.50 -6.81
C LEU A 54 -0.78 -3.21 -7.39
N ILE A 55 0.08 -2.24 -7.66
CA ILE A 55 -0.28 -0.95 -8.25
C ILE A 55 0.41 -0.85 -9.60
N GLY A 56 -0.39 -0.60 -10.64
CA GLY A 56 0.05 -0.41 -12.02
C GLY A 56 0.86 0.86 -12.21
N ARG A 57 0.89 1.36 -13.45
CA ARG A 57 1.63 2.55 -13.87
C ARG A 57 0.76 3.79 -13.80
N ASN A 58 1.40 4.94 -13.59
CA ASN A 58 0.75 6.26 -13.62
C ASN A 58 -0.45 6.39 -12.66
N VAL A 59 -0.46 5.64 -11.57
CA VAL A 59 -1.51 5.71 -10.54
C VAL A 59 -1.28 6.91 -9.63
N ARG A 60 -2.35 7.61 -9.27
CA ARG A 60 -2.31 8.73 -8.34
C ARG A 60 -3.14 8.42 -7.10
N ILE A 61 -2.53 8.53 -5.93
CA ILE A 61 -3.17 8.22 -4.64
C ILE A 61 -3.15 9.47 -3.76
N GLY A 62 -4.34 9.91 -3.34
CA GLY A 62 -4.58 11.07 -2.49
C GLY A 62 -4.01 10.94 -1.09
N SER A 63 -3.95 12.06 -0.38
CA SER A 63 -3.37 12.11 0.97
C SER A 63 -4.22 11.32 1.97
N GLY A 64 -3.57 10.57 2.86
CA GLY A 64 -4.25 9.84 3.94
C GLY A 64 -5.02 8.59 3.52
N THR A 65 -4.99 8.20 2.24
CA THR A 65 -5.59 6.95 1.77
C THR A 65 -4.96 5.73 2.47
N VAL A 66 -5.80 4.75 2.81
CA VAL A 66 -5.36 3.44 3.35
C VAL A 66 -5.77 2.33 2.40
N ILE A 67 -4.81 1.55 1.92
CA ILE A 67 -5.02 0.41 1.02
C ILE A 67 -4.51 -0.86 1.70
N GLY A 68 -5.28 -1.95 1.61
CA GLY A 68 -4.84 -3.26 2.11
C GLY A 68 -4.94 -3.45 3.62
N TRP A 69 -5.69 -2.59 4.32
CA TRP A 69 -6.12 -2.87 5.69
C TRP A 69 -7.22 -3.93 5.73
N GLN A 70 -7.48 -4.46 6.92
CA GLN A 70 -8.58 -5.39 7.15
C GLN A 70 -9.91 -4.66 7.07
N GLY A 71 -10.80 -5.14 6.19
CA GLY A 71 -12.19 -4.70 6.12
C GLY A 71 -13.04 -5.25 7.27
N PHE A 72 -14.33 -4.91 7.25
CA PHE A 72 -15.29 -5.51 8.16
C PHE A 72 -15.69 -6.90 7.65
N GLY A 73 -15.33 -7.94 8.38
CA GLY A 73 -15.71 -9.31 8.06
C GLY A 73 -15.79 -10.14 9.33
N TYR A 74 -17.00 -10.37 9.84
CA TYR A 74 -17.21 -11.20 11.02
C TYR A 74 -18.26 -12.27 10.71
N LYS A 75 -18.03 -13.49 11.21
CA LYS A 75 -18.99 -14.58 11.11
C LYS A 75 -19.24 -15.21 12.47
N LYS A 76 -20.51 -15.51 12.74
CA LYS A 76 -20.95 -16.13 13.98
C LYS A 76 -20.64 -17.62 13.94
N TYR A 77 -19.90 -18.10 14.94
CA TYR A 77 -19.60 -19.51 15.16
C TYR A 77 -19.91 -19.83 16.63
N ALA A 78 -20.82 -20.78 16.87
CA ALA A 78 -21.23 -21.20 18.22
C ALA A 78 -21.58 -20.03 19.16
N GLY A 79 -22.31 -19.02 18.67
CA GLY A 79 -22.72 -17.86 19.48
C GLY A 79 -21.76 -16.68 19.47
N THR A 80 -20.48 -16.87 19.09
CA THR A 80 -19.45 -15.82 19.13
C THR A 80 -19.10 -15.32 17.72
N TYR A 81 -18.86 -14.02 17.56
CA TYR A 81 -18.32 -13.46 16.32
C TYR A 81 -16.81 -13.67 16.23
N ARG A 82 -16.36 -14.24 15.11
CA ARG A 82 -14.93 -14.37 14.79
C ARG A 82 -14.61 -13.55 13.55
N LEU A 83 -13.47 -12.85 13.58
CA LEU A 83 -12.95 -12.12 12.43
C LEU A 83 -12.65 -13.10 11.29
N LEU A 84 -13.27 -12.86 10.13
CA LEU A 84 -12.89 -13.46 8.87
C LEU A 84 -11.70 -12.68 8.32
N ARG A 85 -10.58 -13.38 8.12
CA ARG A 85 -9.37 -12.77 7.57
C ARG A 85 -9.58 -12.43 6.11
N HIS A 86 -9.27 -11.18 5.74
CA HIS A 86 -9.21 -10.77 4.34
C HIS A 86 -7.85 -11.18 3.78
N THR A 87 -7.86 -12.22 2.93
CA THR A 87 -6.65 -12.84 2.35
C THR A 87 -6.45 -12.52 0.87
N GLY A 88 -7.36 -11.74 0.30
CA GLY A 88 -7.34 -11.34 -1.11
C GLY A 88 -6.11 -10.50 -1.48
N THR A 89 -5.90 -10.39 -2.79
CA THR A 89 -4.92 -9.49 -3.38
C THR A 89 -5.66 -8.25 -3.89
N ILE A 90 -5.07 -7.09 -3.68
CA ILE A 90 -5.57 -5.83 -4.23
C ILE A 90 -4.78 -5.54 -5.49
N VAL A 91 -5.50 -5.24 -6.56
CA VAL A 91 -4.93 -4.83 -7.84
C VAL A 91 -5.53 -3.49 -8.19
N ILE A 92 -4.67 -2.48 -8.31
CA ILE A 92 -5.00 -1.17 -8.85
C ILE A 92 -4.30 -1.10 -10.20
N GLU A 93 -5.07 -1.05 -11.28
CA GLU A 93 -4.54 -1.06 -12.64
C GLU A 93 -3.94 0.29 -13.05
N ASP A 94 -3.41 0.35 -14.27
CA ASP A 94 -2.77 1.54 -14.82
C ASP A 94 -3.73 2.74 -14.88
N GLU A 95 -3.20 3.96 -14.71
CA GLU A 95 -3.91 5.24 -14.91
C GLU A 95 -5.13 5.45 -13.98
N VAL A 96 -5.15 4.78 -12.83
CA VAL A 96 -6.18 4.97 -11.79
C VAL A 96 -5.85 6.18 -10.90
N GLU A 97 -6.88 6.96 -10.56
CA GLU A 97 -6.80 7.96 -9.49
C GLU A 97 -7.67 7.54 -8.29
N ILE A 98 -7.12 7.65 -7.08
CA ILE A 98 -7.81 7.39 -5.81
C ILE A 98 -7.75 8.65 -4.96
N GLY A 99 -8.91 9.18 -4.59
CA GLY A 99 -9.06 10.33 -3.69
C GLY A 99 -8.88 9.99 -2.23
#